data_AF-A0A9X7IMN4-F1
#
_entry.id   AF-A0A9X7IMN4-F1
#
_cell.length_a   1.000
_cell.length_b   1.000
_cell.length_c   1.000
_cell.angle_alpha   90.00
_cell.angle_beta   90.00
_cell.angle_gamma   90.00
#
_symmetry.space_group_name_H-M   'P 1'
#
loop_
_entity.id
_entity.type
_entity.pdbx_description
1 polymer ?
#
loop_
_entity_poly.entity_id
_entity_poly.type
_entity_poly.pdbx_seq_one_letter_code
_entity_poly.pdbx_strand_id
1 'polypeptide(L)' 'MPPLTETQQQLLQRVEREGAVAVTGRFRKTVEGLVRRGLVKYEVAHVLSESEKAPGYIYRFTVQRMTDN' A
#
# COMPACT_ATOMS: atom_id res chain seq x y z
N MET A 1 10.09 -5.36 17.96
CA MET A 1 9.58 -4.37 16.98
C MET A 1 8.50 -3.53 17.63
N PRO A 2 8.38 -2.21 17.34
CA PRO A 2 7.27 -1.42 17.84
C PRO A 2 5.93 -1.94 17.28
N PRO A 3 4.79 -1.67 17.95
CA PRO A 3 3.48 -2.01 17.42
C PRO A 3 3.21 -1.32 16.07
N LEU A 4 2.26 -1.86 15.30
CA LEU A 4 1.79 -1.21 14.08
C LEU A 4 1.07 0.09 14.42
N THR A 5 1.28 1.14 13.63
CA THR A 5 0.48 2.36 13.73
C THR A 5 -0.95 2.10 13.29
N GLU A 6 -1.89 2.96 13.69
CA GLU A 6 -3.30 2.83 13.30
C GLU A 6 -3.47 2.74 11.78
N THR A 7 -2.77 3.58 11.01
CA THR A 7 -2.81 3.54 9.54
C THR A 7 -2.23 2.25 8.95
N GLN A 8 -1.19 1.68 9.58
CA GLN A 8 -0.64 0.38 9.17
C GLN A 8 -1.62 -0.75 9.45
N GLN A 9 -2.29 -0.73 10.61
CA GLN A 9 -3.31 -1.71 10.96
C GLN A 9 -4.51 -1.65 10.01
N GLN A 10 -5.03 -0.45 9.74
CA GLN A 10 -6.14 -0.25 8.80
C GLN A 10 -5.80 -0.73 7.39
N LEU A 11 -4.59 -0.42 6.88
CA LEU A 11 -4.16 -0.89 5.57
C LEU A 11 -4.03 -2.43 5.54
N LEU A 12 -3.45 -3.02 6.58
CA LEU A 12 -3.29 -4.47 6.67
C LEU A 12 -4.66 -5.18 6.69
N GLN A 13 -5.58 -4.76 7.57
CA GLN A 13 -6.94 -5.30 7.64
C GLN A 13 -7.67 -5.20 6.31
N ARG A 14 -7.49 -4.07 5.61
CA ARG A 14 -8.08 -3.87 4.29
C ARG A 14 -7.52 -4.86 3.26
N VAL A 15 -6.20 -5.07 3.25
CA VAL A 15 -5.54 -6.08 2.39
C VAL A 15 -6.00 -7.49 2.75
N GLU A 16 -6.18 -7.80 4.03
CA GLU A 16 -6.69 -9.12 4.46
C GLU A 16 -8.13 -9.38 3.98
N ARG A 17 -8.96 -8.34 3.94
CA ARG A 17 -10.35 -8.43 3.48
C ARG A 17 -10.49 -8.44 1.95
N GLU A 18 -9.72 -7.60 1.26
CA GLU A 18 -9.84 -7.36 -0.19
C GLU A 18 -8.83 -8.18 -1.02
N GLY A 19 -7.84 -8.82 -0.38
CA GLY A 19 -6.75 -9.57 -1.02
C GLY A 19 -5.65 -8.67 -1.61
N ALA A 20 -6.05 -7.69 -2.42
CA ALA A 20 -5.18 -6.71 -3.05
C ALA A 20 -5.78 -5.30 -2.95
N VAL A 21 -4.98 -4.30 -2.57
CA VAL A 21 -5.43 -2.92 -2.41
C VAL A 21 -4.48 -1.97 -3.12
N ALA A 22 -5.03 -1.10 -3.97
CA ALA A 22 -4.27 0.00 -4.58
C ALA A 22 -4.27 1.24 -3.66
N VAL A 23 -3.09 1.76 -3.35
CA VAL A 23 -2.91 3.03 -2.62
C VAL A 23 -1.99 3.98 -3.38
N THR A 24 -2.12 5.28 -3.15
CA THR A 24 -1.25 6.28 -3.77
C THR A 24 0.09 6.38 -3.05
N GLY A 25 1.07 7.05 -3.67
CA GLY A 25 2.40 7.26 -3.08
C GLY A 25 2.43 8.00 -1.74
N ARG A 26 1.34 8.65 -1.32
CA ARG A 26 1.20 9.20 0.04
C ARG A 26 1.35 8.13 1.12
N PHE A 27 0.97 6.89 0.82
CA PHE A 27 1.04 5.76 1.76
C PHE A 27 2.37 5.00 1.71
N ARG A 28 3.37 5.48 0.95
CA ARG A 28 4.64 4.78 0.74
C ARG A 28 5.30 4.33 2.05
N LYS A 29 5.41 5.21 3.05
CA LYS A 29 6.01 4.87 4.35
C LYS A 29 5.22 3.79 5.10
N THR A 30 3.90 3.82 4.99
CA THR A 30 3.01 2.81 5.58
C THR A 30 3.24 1.45 4.92
N VAL A 31 3.27 1.40 3.59
CA VAL A 31 3.53 0.18 2.80
C VAL A 31 4.92 -0.38 3.13
N GLU A 32 5.97 0.44 3.04
CA GLU A 32 7.34 0.02 3.35
C GLU A 32 7.48 -0.50 4.79
N GLY A 33 6.76 0.10 5.74
CA GLY A 33 6.75 -0.35 7.13
C GLY A 33 6.11 -1.73 7.33
N LEU A 34 5.09 -2.09 6.54
CA LEU A 34 4.47 -3.41 6.56
C LEU A 34 5.34 -4.45 5.82
N VAL A 35 5.97 -4.07 4.71
CA VAL A 35 6.87 -4.93 3.92
C VAL A 35 8.09 -5.35 4.72
N ARG A 36 8.73 -4.39 5.43
CA ARG A 36 9.88 -4.68 6.31
C ARG A 36 9.56 -5.68 7.43
N ARG A 37 8.27 -5.86 7.75
CA ARG A 37 7.79 -6.81 8.75
C ARG A 37 7.36 -8.15 8.14
N GLY A 38 7.45 -8.31 6.81
CA GLY A 38 7.00 -9.51 6.10
C GLY A 38 5.49 -9.68 6.07
N LEU A 39 4.70 -8.61 6.27
CA LEU A 39 3.23 -8.72 6.35
C LEU A 39 2.55 -8.57 4.99
N VAL A 40 3.17 -7.80 4.10
CA VAL A 40 2.65 -7.51 2.75
C VAL A 40 3.79 -7.45 1.74
N LYS A 41 3.45 -7.68 0.48
CA LYS A 41 4.25 -7.35 -0.70
C LYS A 41 3.57 -6.25 -1.50
N TYR A 42 4.30 -5.57 -2.38
CA TYR A 42 3.70 -4.58 -3.26
C TYR A 42 4.33 -4.55 -4.65
N GLU A 43 3.55 -4.10 -5.61
CA GLU A 43 3.99 -3.65 -6.93
C GLU A 43 3.79 -2.14 -7.05
N VAL A 44 4.63 -1.46 -7.83
CA VAL A 44 4.54 -0.02 -8.05
C VAL A 44 4.38 0.28 -9.54
N ALA A 45 3.41 1.14 -9.85
CA ALA A 45 3.18 1.66 -11.20
C ALA A 45 3.17 3.19 -11.18
N HIS A 46 3.65 3.81 -12.26
CA HIS A 46 3.52 5.24 -12.49
C HIS A 46 2.31 5.46 -13.41
N VAL A 47 1.23 6.01 -12.85
CA VAL A 47 -0.06 6.13 -13.53
C VAL A 47 -0.49 7.58 -13.59
N LEU A 48 -1.18 7.98 -14.65
CA LEU A 48 -1.79 9.29 -14.71
C LEU A 48 -2.89 9.39 -13.64
N SER A 49 -2.84 10.43 -12.83
CA SER A 49 -3.88 10.74 -11.85
C SER A 49 -5.20 11.00 -12.58
N GLU A 50 -6.27 10.36 -12.10
CA GLU A 50 -7.65 10.62 -12.54
C GLU A 50 -8.18 11.98 -12.03
N SER A 51 -7.39 12.72 -11.23
CA SER A 51 -7.78 14.03 -10.74
C SER A 51 -7.74 15.08 -11.85
N GLU A 52 -8.90 15.58 -12.23
CA GLU A 52 -9.04 16.70 -13.17
C GLU A 52 -8.36 17.99 -12.67
N LYS A 53 -8.25 18.17 -11.35
CA LYS A 53 -7.64 19.35 -10.73
C LYS A 53 -6.11 19.31 -10.68
N ALA A 54 -5.52 18.14 -10.79
CA ALA A 54 -4.08 17.94 -10.77
C ALA A 54 -3.71 16.76 -11.68
N PRO A 55 -3.82 16.93 -13.02
CA PRO A 55 -3.45 15.91 -13.97
C PRO A 55 -1.92 15.77 -13.94
N GLY A 56 -1.45 14.65 -13.41
CA GLY A 56 -0.04 14.38 -13.26
C GLY A 56 0.20 12.91 -12.97
N TYR A 57 1.39 12.42 -13.30
CA TYR A 57 1.73 11.03 -13.02
C TYR A 57 2.04 10.84 -11.54
N ILE A 58 1.36 9.88 -10.91
CA ILE A 58 1.51 9.51 -9.51
C ILE A 58 1.96 8.07 -9.38
N TYR A 59 2.62 7.76 -8.26
CA TYR A 59 2.87 6.37 -7.89
C TYR A 59 1.59 5.73 -7.36
N ARG A 60 1.23 4.58 -7.92
CA ARG A 60 0.21 3.66 -7.39
C ARG A 60 0.91 2.39 -6.91
N PHE A 61 0.67 2.05 -5.65
CA PHE A 61 1.18 0.85 -4.99
C PHE A 61 0.04 -0.16 -4.91
N THR A 62 0.19 -1.31 -5.54
CA THR A 62 -0.73 -2.44 -5.37
C THR A 62 -0.18 -3.32 -4.27
N VAL A 63 -0.83 -3.29 -3.11
CA VAL A 63 -0.39 -3.98 -1.89
C VAL A 63 -1.18 -5.28 -1.75
N GLN A 64 -0.49 -6.38 -1.47
CA GLN A 64 -1.07 -7.71 -1.32
C GLN A 64 -0.50 -8.40 -0.08
N ARG A 65 -1.24 -9.35 0.48
CA ARG A 65 -0.76 -10.15 1.60
C ARG A 65 0.52 -10.90 1.23
N MET A 66 1.48 -10.91 2.15
CA MET A 66 2.62 -11.82 2.05
C MET A 66 2.10 -13.23 2.32
N THR A 67 2.02 -14.04 1.26
CA THR A 67 1.74 -15.47 1.36
C THR A 67 3.09 -16.17 1.38
N ASP A 68 3.38 -16.87 2.49
CA ASP A 68 4.50 -17.80 2.55
C ASP A 68 4.27 -18.88 1.49
N ASN A 69 5.27 -19.06 0.62
CA ASN A 69 5.30 -20.14 -0.37
C ASN A 69 5.96 -21.38 0.25
#